data_AF-A0AAE1QMV4-F1
#
_entry.id   AF-A0AAE1QMV4-F1
#
_cell.length_a   1.000
_cell.length_b   1.000
_cell.length_c   1.000
_cell.angle_alpha   90.00
_cell.angle_beta   90.00
_cell.angle_gamma   90.00
#
_symmetry.space_group_name_H-M   'P 1'
#
loop_
_entity.id
_entity.type
_entity.pdbx_description
1 polymer ?
#
loop_
_entity_poly.entity_id
_entity_poly.type
_entity_poly.pdbx_seq_one_letter_code
_entity_poly.pdbx_strand_id
1 'polypeptide(L)'
;MLRQADQMNCRSFVTPEDVVQGVYKLNVAFVANLFNNHPGLDKPEEPIPMLENIEEDREEKTYRNWMNSMGVSPYVNWLYSDLADGLIIFQLFDIIKPNLVSWNKVHKNFTKMKKFMERVENCNYAVELGKDKLANAKYAISMARKAGARIYALPEDIAEVKQKMVMTVFACLMARDYVPNSLEKNQEEVIKEEVKKEEVTKEEEVTKEEVTKEEVTKEEVAKEE
;
A
#
# COMPACT_ATOMS: atom_id res chain seq x y z
N MET A 1 33.35 -38.16 1.61
CA MET A 1 32.37 -37.13 2.02
C MET A 1 32.36 -36.92 3.54
N LEU A 2 31.79 -37.84 4.35
CA LEU A 2 31.58 -37.59 5.79
C LEU A 2 32.85 -37.35 6.62
N ARG A 3 33.96 -38.01 6.30
CA ARG A 3 35.27 -37.74 6.94
C ARG A 3 35.77 -36.31 6.71
N GLN A 4 35.48 -35.75 5.53
CA GLN A 4 35.87 -34.37 5.19
C GLN A 4 34.92 -33.36 5.86
N ALA A 5 33.64 -33.69 5.94
CA ALA A 5 32.68 -32.89 6.71
C ALA A 5 33.05 -32.84 8.20
N ASP A 6 33.62 -33.91 8.76
CA ASP A 6 34.14 -33.96 10.14
C ASP A 6 35.25 -32.93 10.37
N GLN A 7 36.17 -32.80 9.39
CA GLN A 7 37.28 -31.85 9.46
C GLN A 7 36.80 -30.39 9.44
N MET A 8 35.64 -30.12 8.82
CA MET A 8 35.01 -28.79 8.77
C MET A 8 33.98 -28.59 9.89
N ASN A 9 33.92 -29.48 10.88
CA ASN A 9 32.94 -29.49 11.97
C ASN A 9 31.47 -29.47 11.49
N CYS A 10 31.22 -30.06 10.32
CA CYS A 10 29.91 -30.10 9.65
C CYS A 10 29.30 -31.50 9.60
N ARG A 11 29.99 -32.50 10.17
CA ARG A 11 29.44 -33.85 10.27
C ARG A 11 28.21 -33.82 11.16
N SER A 12 27.05 -33.97 10.54
CA SER A 12 25.79 -34.18 11.25
C SER A 12 25.56 -35.67 11.53
N PHE A 13 24.42 -35.98 12.13
CA PHE A 13 23.91 -37.30 12.49
C PHE A 13 23.74 -38.32 11.32
N VAL A 14 24.14 -37.97 10.10
CA VAL A 14 24.02 -38.85 8.93
C VAL A 14 25.15 -39.91 8.88
N THR A 15 24.81 -41.15 8.54
CA THR A 15 25.77 -42.24 8.34
C THR A 15 26.07 -42.47 6.85
N PRO A 16 27.16 -43.18 6.48
CA PRO A 16 27.41 -43.52 5.07
C PRO A 16 26.26 -44.28 4.41
N GLU A 17 25.57 -45.13 5.18
CA GLU A 17 24.43 -45.91 4.69
C GLU A 17 23.24 -45.01 4.35
N ASP A 18 22.91 -44.04 5.23
CA ASP A 18 21.82 -43.08 5.00
C ASP A 18 22.01 -42.28 3.70
N VAL A 19 23.27 -41.94 3.39
CA VAL A 19 23.63 -41.24 2.15
C VAL A 19 23.39 -42.13 0.93
N VAL A 20 23.89 -43.37 0.95
CA VAL A 20 23.79 -44.31 -0.18
C VAL A 20 22.34 -44.74 -0.42
N GLN A 21 21.56 -44.93 0.65
CA GLN A 21 20.14 -45.26 0.57
C GLN A 21 19.26 -44.05 0.19
N GLY A 22 19.81 -42.84 0.19
CA GLY A 22 19.07 -41.63 -0.19
C GLY A 22 18.02 -41.22 0.85
N VAL A 23 18.31 -41.37 2.15
CA VAL A 23 17.37 -40.98 3.22
C VAL A 23 17.17 -39.47 3.22
N TYR A 24 16.08 -39.03 2.59
CA TYR A 24 15.81 -37.62 2.26
C TYR A 24 16.02 -36.65 3.43
N LYS A 25 15.37 -36.89 4.57
CA LYS A 25 15.42 -35.98 5.72
C LYS A 25 16.82 -35.85 6.31
N LEU A 26 17.57 -36.95 6.40
CA LEU A 26 18.93 -36.96 6.95
C LEU A 26 19.90 -36.28 6.00
N ASN A 27 19.77 -36.52 4.70
CA ASN A 27 20.60 -35.89 3.68
C ASN A 27 20.34 -34.38 3.59
N VAL A 28 19.07 -33.94 3.62
CA VAL A 28 18.73 -32.50 3.63
C VAL A 28 19.29 -31.83 4.88
N ALA A 29 19.14 -32.45 6.06
CA ALA A 29 19.66 -31.86 7.28
C ALA A 29 21.20 -31.79 7.30
N PHE A 30 21.89 -32.78 6.73
CA PHE A 30 23.34 -32.74 6.53
C PHE A 30 23.76 -31.57 5.64
N VAL A 31 23.09 -31.37 4.50
CA VAL A 31 23.38 -30.25 3.59
C VAL A 31 23.07 -28.89 4.24
N ALA A 32 21.95 -28.77 4.94
CA ALA A 32 21.60 -27.55 5.67
C ALA A 32 22.66 -27.21 6.73
N ASN A 33 23.15 -28.21 7.47
CA ASN A 33 24.24 -28.01 8.42
C ASN A 33 25.53 -27.54 7.73
N LEU A 34 25.86 -28.10 6.56
CA LEU A 34 27.03 -27.67 5.79
C LEU A 34 26.89 -26.20 5.35
N PHE A 35 25.73 -25.81 4.82
CA PHE A 35 25.47 -24.43 4.38
C PHE A 35 25.51 -23.42 5.54
N ASN A 36 24.91 -23.76 6.68
CA ASN A 36 24.88 -22.88 7.84
C ASN A 36 26.27 -22.59 8.41
N ASN A 37 27.22 -23.53 8.28
CA ASN A 37 28.59 -23.38 8.78
C ASN A 37 29.58 -22.87 7.73
N HIS A 38 29.40 -23.27 6.46
CA HIS A 38 30.27 -22.87 5.34
C HIS A 38 29.41 -22.56 4.11
N PRO A 39 28.75 -21.38 4.05
CA PRO A 39 27.88 -21.02 2.94
C PRO A 39 28.64 -20.80 1.63
N GLY A 40 29.95 -20.52 1.70
CA GLY A 40 30.80 -20.27 0.52
C GLY A 40 30.41 -19.00 -0.25
N LEU A 41 29.79 -18.03 0.44
CA LEU A 41 29.34 -16.77 -0.11
C LEU A 41 30.24 -15.63 0.37
N ASP A 42 30.67 -14.78 -0.55
CA ASP A 42 31.35 -13.53 -0.21
C ASP A 42 30.36 -12.59 0.47
N LYS A 43 30.80 -11.94 1.56
CA LYS A 43 29.98 -10.90 2.19
C LYS A 43 30.00 -9.67 1.27
N PRO A 44 28.85 -9.07 0.93
CA PRO A 44 28.83 -7.85 0.15
C PRO A 44 29.55 -6.73 0.92
N GLU A 45 30.33 -5.91 0.22
CA GLU A 45 31.12 -4.81 0.81
C GLU A 45 30.23 -3.72 1.43
N GLU A 46 29.01 -3.58 0.92
CA GLU A 46 27.98 -2.69 1.46
C GLU A 46 26.69 -3.48 1.77
N PRO A 47 25.90 -3.07 2.78
CA PRO A 47 24.56 -3.60 2.99
C PRO A 47 23.76 -3.41 1.70
N ILE A 48 23.25 -4.48 1.11
CA ILE A 48 22.39 -4.41 -0.07
C ILE A 48 21.06 -3.82 0.39
N PRO A 49 20.71 -2.55 0.07
CA PRO A 49 19.52 -1.90 0.63
C PRO A 49 18.21 -2.60 0.23
N MET A 50 18.25 -3.40 -0.83
CA MET A 50 17.11 -4.18 -1.32
C MET A 50 16.90 -5.53 -0.61
N LEU A 51 17.81 -5.97 0.26
CA LEU A 51 17.68 -7.25 0.97
C LEU A 51 17.17 -7.10 2.41
N GLU A 52 17.17 -5.90 2.99
CA GLU A 52 16.85 -5.69 4.40
C GLU A 52 15.36 -5.92 4.77
N ASN A 53 14.46 -6.07 3.79
CA ASN A 53 13.02 -6.17 4.03
C ASN A 53 12.28 -7.26 3.24
N ILE A 54 12.91 -8.43 3.00
CA ILE A 54 12.16 -9.63 2.56
C ILE A 54 11.92 -10.57 3.75
N GLU A 55 11.67 -10.00 4.93
CA GLU A 55 10.98 -10.75 5.98
C GLU A 55 9.49 -10.75 5.65
N GLU A 56 8.90 -11.94 5.58
CA GLU A 56 7.45 -12.07 5.55
C GLU A 56 6.87 -11.36 6.78
N ASP A 57 5.97 -10.40 6.56
CA ASP A 57 5.36 -9.68 7.66
C ASP A 57 4.57 -10.63 8.58
N ARG A 58 4.44 -10.24 9.85
CA ARG A 58 3.69 -11.01 10.86
C ARG A 58 2.27 -11.30 10.40
N GLU A 59 1.64 -10.37 9.69
CA GLU A 59 0.28 -10.53 9.17
C GLU A 59 0.25 -11.57 8.07
N GLU A 60 1.17 -11.51 7.11
CA GLU A 60 1.28 -12.48 6.01
C GLU A 60 1.44 -13.91 6.54
N LYS A 61 2.34 -14.10 7.50
CA LYS A 61 2.55 -15.38 8.17
C LYS A 61 1.30 -15.89 8.86
N THR A 62 0.56 -15.00 9.50
CA THR A 62 -0.70 -15.33 10.18
C THR A 62 -1.75 -15.79 9.18
N TYR A 63 -1.95 -15.05 8.09
CA TYR A 63 -2.91 -15.40 7.04
C TYR A 63 -2.56 -16.71 6.35
N ARG A 64 -1.30 -16.89 5.96
CA ARG A 64 -0.82 -18.14 5.32
C ARG A 64 -1.06 -19.35 6.22
N ASN A 65 -0.68 -19.27 7.50
CA ASN A 65 -0.84 -20.38 8.44
C ASN A 65 -2.33 -20.72 8.65
N TRP A 66 -3.19 -19.69 8.72
CA TRP A 66 -4.63 -19.90 8.79
C TRP A 66 -5.18 -20.57 7.53
N MET A 67 -4.82 -20.11 6.33
CA MET A 67 -5.27 -20.74 5.08
C MET A 67 -4.86 -22.22 5.01
N ASN A 68 -3.62 -22.54 5.38
CA ASN A 68 -3.13 -23.91 5.41
C ASN A 68 -3.85 -24.77 6.46
N SER A 69 -4.23 -24.20 7.62
CA SER A 69 -5.00 -24.95 8.64
C SER A 69 -6.44 -25.22 8.21
N MET A 70 -6.99 -24.42 7.29
CA MET A 70 -8.29 -24.66 6.65
C MET A 70 -8.25 -25.79 5.60
N GLY A 71 -7.06 -26.30 5.25
CA GLY A 71 -6.90 -27.44 4.35
C GLY A 71 -6.95 -27.09 2.86
N VAL A 72 -6.59 -25.86 2.47
CA VAL A 72 -6.48 -25.48 1.07
C VAL A 72 -5.36 -26.25 0.34
N SER A 73 -5.52 -26.44 -0.97
CA SER A 73 -4.54 -27.11 -1.84
C SER A 73 -4.34 -26.33 -3.13
N PRO A 74 -3.09 -26.04 -3.56
CA PRO A 74 -1.83 -26.44 -2.95
C PRO A 74 -1.52 -25.73 -1.62
N TYR A 75 -0.53 -26.23 -0.89
CA TYR A 75 -0.05 -25.59 0.34
C TYR A 75 0.49 -24.19 0.02
N VAL A 76 0.05 -23.18 0.78
CA VAL A 76 0.46 -21.79 0.59
C VAL A 76 1.81 -21.59 1.26
N ASN A 77 2.82 -21.22 0.48
CA ASN A 77 4.17 -20.89 0.94
C ASN A 77 4.41 -19.38 0.88
N TRP A 78 3.98 -18.77 -0.22
CA TRP A 78 4.17 -17.35 -0.53
C TRP A 78 2.81 -16.70 -0.81
N LEU A 79 2.30 -15.94 0.17
CA LEU A 79 0.91 -15.45 0.18
C LEU A 79 0.51 -14.77 -1.14
N TYR A 80 1.31 -13.82 -1.63
CA TYR A 80 0.93 -13.03 -2.81
C TYR A 80 1.03 -13.81 -4.13
N SER A 81 2.06 -14.66 -4.30
CA SER A 81 2.24 -15.40 -5.56
C SER A 81 1.27 -16.58 -5.67
N ASP A 82 1.02 -17.26 -4.55
CA ASP A 82 0.26 -18.51 -4.53
C ASP A 82 -1.25 -18.24 -4.62
N LEU A 83 -1.72 -17.06 -4.19
CA LEU A 83 -3.12 -16.66 -4.31
C LEU A 83 -3.45 -16.02 -5.67
N ALA A 84 -2.44 -15.65 -6.47
CA ALA A 84 -2.64 -14.79 -7.63
C ALA A 84 -3.34 -15.48 -8.83
N ASP A 85 -3.71 -16.76 -8.75
CA ASP A 85 -4.57 -17.44 -9.73
C ASP A 85 -6.04 -17.62 -9.26
N GLY A 86 -6.34 -17.21 -8.03
CA GLY A 86 -7.68 -17.26 -7.44
C GLY A 86 -8.12 -18.63 -6.90
N LEU A 87 -7.39 -19.73 -7.15
CA LEU A 87 -7.85 -21.07 -6.79
C LEU A 87 -7.96 -21.29 -5.28
N ILE A 88 -7.00 -20.78 -4.51
CA ILE A 88 -7.03 -20.83 -3.04
C ILE A 88 -8.20 -20.00 -2.50
N ILE A 89 -8.46 -18.83 -3.10
CA ILE A 89 -9.55 -17.95 -2.69
C ILE A 89 -10.90 -18.65 -2.88
N PHE A 90 -11.10 -19.33 -4.00
CA PHE A 90 -12.33 -20.11 -4.23
C PHE A 90 -12.51 -21.25 -3.24
N GLN A 91 -11.43 -21.94 -2.86
CA GLN A 91 -11.52 -22.98 -1.83
C GLN A 91 -11.96 -22.40 -0.49
N LEU A 92 -11.37 -21.27 -0.08
CA LEU A 92 -11.75 -20.59 1.16
C LEU A 92 -13.23 -20.17 1.13
N PHE A 93 -13.71 -19.64 0.00
CA PHE A 93 -15.12 -19.29 -0.16
C PHE A 93 -16.06 -20.47 0.03
N ASP A 94 -15.75 -21.63 -0.57
CA ASP A 94 -16.57 -22.83 -0.42
C ASP A 94 -16.45 -23.47 0.97
N ILE A 95 -15.31 -23.34 1.65
CA ILE A 95 -15.15 -23.77 3.04
C ILE A 95 -16.00 -22.90 3.98
N ILE A 96 -15.99 -21.57 3.78
CA ILE A 96 -16.76 -20.63 4.61
C ILE A 96 -18.26 -20.76 4.34
N LYS A 97 -18.64 -20.86 3.08
CA LYS A 97 -20.03 -20.96 2.64
C LYS A 97 -20.14 -22.03 1.54
N PRO A 98 -20.62 -23.24 1.89
CA PRO A 98 -20.74 -24.32 0.92
C PRO A 98 -21.59 -23.93 -0.29
N ASN A 99 -21.15 -24.35 -1.48
CA ASN A 99 -21.79 -24.08 -2.78
C ASN A 99 -21.82 -22.61 -3.19
N LEU A 100 -20.93 -21.77 -2.65
CA LEU A 100 -20.80 -20.38 -3.09
C LEU A 100 -20.10 -20.32 -4.47
N VAL A 101 -19.17 -21.23 -4.75
CA VAL A 101 -18.38 -21.23 -5.98
C VAL A 101 -18.98 -22.19 -7.02
N SER A 102 -19.27 -21.66 -8.20
CA SER A 102 -19.56 -22.46 -9.39
C SER A 102 -18.25 -22.93 -10.04
N TRP A 103 -17.73 -24.08 -9.63
CA TRP A 103 -16.45 -24.62 -10.13
C TRP A 103 -16.37 -24.83 -11.64
N ASN A 104 -17.50 -24.88 -12.34
CA ASN A 104 -17.56 -24.95 -13.80
C ASN A 104 -17.06 -23.66 -14.48
N LYS A 105 -17.05 -22.53 -13.77
CA LYS A 105 -16.54 -21.24 -14.25
C LYS A 105 -15.06 -21.01 -13.90
N VAL A 106 -14.46 -21.91 -13.13
CA VAL A 106 -13.11 -21.73 -12.57
C VAL A 106 -12.09 -22.47 -13.43
N HIS A 107 -11.06 -21.77 -13.88
CA HIS A 107 -9.91 -22.37 -14.55
C HIS A 107 -8.97 -23.02 -13.55
N LYS A 108 -8.80 -24.35 -13.65
CA LYS A 108 -7.93 -25.14 -12.75
C LYS A 108 -6.58 -25.50 -13.38
N ASN A 109 -6.52 -25.55 -14.71
CA ASN A 109 -5.33 -25.91 -15.47
C ASN A 109 -4.98 -24.74 -16.38
N PHE A 110 -3.78 -24.20 -16.22
CA PHE A 110 -3.33 -23.02 -16.96
C PHE A 110 -2.38 -23.42 -18.07
N THR A 111 -2.75 -23.10 -19.32
CA THR A 111 -1.84 -23.33 -20.46
C THR A 111 -0.88 -22.15 -20.61
N LYS A 112 0.37 -22.41 -21.03
CA LYS A 112 1.41 -21.35 -21.10
C LYS A 112 0.97 -20.11 -21.90
N MET A 113 0.16 -20.30 -22.94
CA MET A 113 -0.30 -19.23 -23.82
C MET A 113 -1.50 -18.45 -23.27
N LYS A 114 -2.37 -19.06 -22.45
CA LYS A 114 -3.60 -18.44 -21.92
C LYS A 114 -3.55 -18.13 -20.43
N LYS A 115 -2.51 -18.59 -19.72
CA LYS A 115 -2.35 -18.48 -18.26
C LYS A 115 -2.68 -17.10 -17.72
N PHE A 116 -2.21 -16.04 -18.37
CA PHE A 116 -2.48 -14.68 -17.89
C PHE A 116 -3.98 -14.35 -17.93
N MET A 117 -4.64 -14.63 -19.05
CA MET A 117 -6.07 -14.35 -19.23
C MET A 117 -6.94 -15.21 -18.30
N GLU A 118 -6.64 -16.51 -18.21
CA GLU A 118 -7.35 -17.46 -17.34
C GLU A 118 -7.26 -17.06 -15.85
N ARG A 119 -6.10 -16.57 -15.39
CA ARG A 119 -5.94 -16.04 -14.01
C ARG A 119 -6.78 -14.78 -13.79
N VAL A 120 -6.80 -13.87 -14.77
CA VAL A 120 -7.60 -12.65 -14.70
C VAL A 120 -9.10 -12.99 -14.64
N GLU A 121 -9.55 -13.95 -15.45
CA GLU A 121 -10.93 -14.44 -15.42
C GLU A 121 -11.31 -15.03 -14.05
N ASN A 122 -10.44 -15.85 -13.47
CA ASN A 122 -10.62 -16.35 -12.10
C ASN A 122 -10.71 -15.21 -11.08
N CYS A 123 -9.76 -14.28 -11.08
CA CYS A 123 -9.77 -13.16 -10.12
C CYS A 123 -11.03 -12.29 -10.26
N ASN A 124 -11.49 -12.03 -11.49
CA ASN A 124 -12.73 -11.31 -11.73
C ASN A 124 -13.95 -12.06 -11.16
N TYR A 125 -14.00 -13.38 -11.33
CA TYR A 125 -15.08 -14.19 -10.77
C TYR A 125 -15.04 -14.23 -9.23
N ALA A 126 -13.86 -14.33 -8.61
CA ALA A 126 -13.73 -14.23 -7.15
C ALA A 126 -14.26 -12.89 -6.62
N VAL A 127 -13.96 -11.80 -7.32
CA VAL A 127 -14.50 -10.47 -6.99
C VAL A 127 -16.02 -10.43 -7.17
N GLU A 128 -16.57 -11.04 -8.21
CA GLU A 128 -18.02 -11.13 -8.43
C GLU A 128 -18.74 -11.85 -7.28
N LEU A 129 -18.17 -12.94 -6.77
CA LEU A 129 -18.74 -13.68 -5.63
C LEU A 129 -18.78 -12.86 -4.33
N GLY A 130 -17.78 -12.00 -4.12
CA GLY A 130 -17.72 -11.10 -2.96
C GLY A 130 -18.49 -9.79 -3.12
N LYS A 131 -18.99 -9.49 -4.33
CA LYS A 131 -19.69 -8.22 -4.62
C LYS A 131 -21.14 -8.26 -4.14
N ASP A 132 -21.36 -7.76 -2.92
CA ASP A 132 -22.69 -7.33 -2.51
C ASP A 132 -22.90 -5.84 -2.87
N LYS A 133 -23.59 -5.61 -3.98
CA LYS A 133 -23.92 -4.26 -4.47
C LYS A 133 -24.63 -3.42 -3.39
N LEU A 134 -25.49 -4.04 -2.59
CA LEU A 134 -26.27 -3.35 -1.57
C LEU A 134 -25.41 -2.99 -0.36
N ALA A 135 -24.55 -3.91 0.12
CA ALA A 135 -23.60 -3.61 1.19
C ALA A 135 -22.61 -2.51 0.78
N ASN A 136 -22.11 -2.56 -0.45
CA ASN A 136 -21.23 -1.52 -0.99
C ASN A 136 -21.93 -0.15 -1.07
N ALA A 137 -23.19 -0.12 -1.51
CA ALA A 137 -24.00 1.09 -1.54
C ALA A 137 -24.26 1.64 -0.12
N LYS A 138 -24.56 0.77 0.85
CA LYS A 138 -24.73 1.15 2.27
C LYS A 138 -23.47 1.80 2.81
N TYR A 139 -22.32 1.21 2.55
CA TYR A 139 -21.03 1.72 2.97
C TYR A 139 -20.72 3.08 2.32
N ALA A 140 -20.87 3.20 1.00
CA ALA A 140 -20.61 4.45 0.28
C ALA A 140 -21.47 5.62 0.78
N ILE A 141 -22.78 5.40 0.98
CA ILE A 141 -23.68 6.42 1.54
C ILE A 141 -23.26 6.80 2.96
N SER A 142 -22.91 5.81 3.78
CA SER A 142 -22.49 6.05 5.17
C SER A 142 -21.23 6.91 5.22
N MET A 143 -20.24 6.62 4.38
CA MET A 143 -18.99 7.38 4.29
C MET A 143 -19.21 8.81 3.78
N ALA A 144 -20.03 8.99 2.74
CA ALA A 144 -20.34 10.32 2.22
C ALA A 144 -21.12 11.18 3.24
N ARG A 145 -22.06 10.58 3.98
CA ARG A 145 -22.75 11.26 5.09
C ARG A 145 -21.78 11.62 6.22
N LYS A 146 -20.84 10.74 6.55
CA LYS A 146 -19.78 11.03 7.53
C LYS A 146 -18.88 12.18 7.07
N ALA A 147 -18.65 12.34 5.77
CA ALA A 147 -17.95 13.49 5.17
C ALA A 147 -18.80 14.78 5.14
N GLY A 148 -20.08 14.72 5.55
CA GLY A 148 -20.99 15.87 5.62
C GLY A 148 -21.90 16.05 4.41
N ALA A 149 -21.86 15.15 3.43
CA ALA A 149 -22.79 15.20 2.29
C ALA A 149 -24.20 14.72 2.70
N ARG A 150 -25.22 15.54 2.46
CA ARG A 150 -26.63 15.20 2.75
C ARG A 150 -27.24 14.33 1.65
N ILE A 151 -26.85 13.07 1.61
CA ILE A 151 -27.37 12.11 0.63
C ILE A 151 -28.79 11.64 1.00
N TYR A 152 -29.72 11.82 0.06
CA TYR A 152 -31.11 11.35 0.15
C TYR A 152 -31.34 9.98 -0.49
N ALA A 153 -30.48 9.55 -1.42
CA ALA A 153 -30.57 8.23 -2.02
C ALA A 153 -30.47 7.11 -0.98
N LEU A 154 -31.27 6.08 -1.17
CA LEU A 154 -31.16 4.84 -0.39
C LEU A 154 -30.11 3.92 -1.04
N PRO A 155 -29.48 3.03 -0.24
CA PRO A 155 -28.55 2.05 -0.77
C PRO A 155 -29.12 1.20 -1.92
N GLU A 156 -30.41 0.84 -1.81
CA GLU A 156 -31.14 0.09 -2.81
C GLU A 156 -31.19 0.86 -4.15
N ASP A 157 -31.35 2.18 -4.10
CA ASP A 157 -31.39 3.02 -5.29
C ASP A 157 -30.05 3.02 -6.05
N ILE A 158 -28.93 2.94 -5.34
CA ILE A 158 -27.61 2.84 -5.95
C ILE A 158 -27.36 1.42 -6.45
N ALA A 159 -27.71 0.40 -5.67
CA ALA A 159 -27.52 -1.00 -6.03
C ALA A 159 -28.30 -1.41 -7.29
N GLU A 160 -29.50 -0.85 -7.47
CA GLU A 160 -30.38 -1.03 -8.63
C GLU A 160 -30.12 0.00 -9.75
N VAL A 161 -29.20 0.95 -9.55
CA VAL A 161 -28.82 1.97 -10.53
C VAL A 161 -30.02 2.85 -10.96
N LYS A 162 -30.80 3.34 -9.99
CA LYS A 162 -31.86 4.33 -10.23
C LYS A 162 -31.24 5.68 -10.57
N GLN A 163 -31.08 5.95 -11.85
CA GLN A 163 -30.36 7.09 -12.42
C GLN A 163 -30.62 8.42 -11.69
N LYS A 164 -31.90 8.77 -11.44
CA LYS A 164 -32.25 10.03 -10.74
C LYS A 164 -31.66 10.10 -9.34
N MET A 165 -31.75 9.01 -8.56
CA MET A 165 -31.23 8.94 -7.21
C MET A 165 -29.70 8.97 -7.20
N VAL A 166 -29.06 8.25 -8.13
CA VAL A 166 -27.60 8.25 -8.29
C VAL A 166 -27.08 9.65 -8.62
N MET A 167 -27.76 10.40 -9.50
CA MET A 167 -27.40 11.80 -9.79
C MET A 167 -27.46 12.69 -8.54
N THR A 168 -28.43 12.48 -7.64
CA THR A 168 -28.49 13.26 -6.39
C THR A 168 -27.28 13.02 -5.49
N VAL A 169 -26.69 11.82 -5.49
CA VAL A 169 -25.48 11.52 -4.71
C VAL A 169 -24.32 12.43 -5.15
N PHE A 170 -24.05 12.50 -6.45
CA PHE A 170 -23.01 13.36 -6.99
C PHE A 170 -23.30 14.84 -6.75
N ALA A 171 -24.54 15.28 -6.92
CA ALA A 171 -24.93 16.66 -6.60
C ALA A 171 -24.66 17.01 -5.13
N CYS A 172 -24.99 16.11 -4.20
CA CYS A 172 -24.73 16.31 -2.77
C CYS A 172 -23.23 16.32 -2.43
N LEU A 173 -22.43 15.49 -3.10
CA LEU A 173 -20.98 15.48 -2.94
C LEU A 173 -20.33 16.75 -3.49
N MET A 174 -20.72 17.16 -4.70
CA MET A 174 -20.25 18.42 -5.31
C MET A 174 -20.63 19.63 -4.45
N ALA A 175 -21.86 19.68 -3.94
CA ALA A 175 -22.31 20.77 -3.05
C ALA A 175 -21.54 20.80 -1.73
N ARG A 176 -21.06 19.64 -1.24
CA ARG A 176 -20.23 19.56 -0.02
C ARG A 176 -18.79 20.00 -0.28
N ASP A 177 -18.25 19.67 -1.45
CA ASP A 177 -16.90 20.02 -1.89
C ASP A 177 -16.79 21.48 -2.36
N TYR A 178 -17.90 22.07 -2.80
CA TYR A 178 -17.94 23.44 -3.31
C TYR A 178 -17.41 24.45 -2.28
N VAL A 179 -16.15 24.85 -2.48
CA VAL A 179 -15.55 26.03 -1.85
C VAL A 179 -15.86 27.21 -2.77
N PRO A 180 -16.66 28.20 -2.34
CA PRO A 180 -16.87 29.38 -3.15
C PRO A 180 -15.54 30.15 -3.26
N ASN A 181 -15.12 30.49 -4.49
CA ASN A 181 -13.97 31.35 -4.82
C ASN A 181 -13.96 32.73 -4.12
N SER A 182 -14.94 33.03 -3.27
CA SER A 182 -15.01 34.28 -2.50
C SER A 182 -14.02 34.34 -1.34
N LEU A 183 -13.50 33.21 -0.84
CA LEU A 183 -12.54 33.23 0.28
C LEU A 183 -11.09 33.42 -0.18
N GLU A 184 -10.70 32.91 -1.35
CA GLU A 184 -9.36 33.11 -1.91
C GLU A 184 -9.13 34.57 -2.35
N LYS A 185 -10.16 35.21 -2.95
CA LYS A 185 -10.07 36.62 -3.35
C LYS A 185 -9.93 37.57 -2.16
N ASN A 186 -10.66 37.33 -1.07
CA ASN A 186 -10.57 38.15 0.13
C ASN A 186 -9.20 38.03 0.79
N GLN A 187 -8.56 36.85 0.76
CA GLN A 187 -7.24 36.67 1.32
C GLN A 187 -6.16 37.37 0.49
N GLU A 188 -6.23 37.28 -0.84
CA GLU A 188 -5.31 38.01 -1.72
C GLU A 188 -5.48 39.54 -1.61
N GLU A 189 -6.72 40.04 -1.48
CA GLU A 189 -6.98 41.47 -1.30
C GLU A 189 -6.46 41.98 0.06
N VAL A 190 -6.68 41.22 1.14
CA VAL A 190 -6.16 41.55 2.47
C VAL A 190 -4.63 41.55 2.48
N ILE A 191 -3.98 40.55 1.86
CA ILE A 191 -2.51 40.48 1.76
C ILE A 191 -1.98 41.65 0.92
N LYS A 192 -2.64 42.02 -0.18
CA LYS A 192 -2.24 43.18 -1.01
C LYS A 192 -2.37 44.50 -0.24
N GLU A 193 -3.41 44.66 0.58
CA GLU A 193 -3.56 45.86 1.43
C GLU A 193 -2.51 45.91 2.56
N GLU A 194 -2.18 44.78 3.18
CA GLU A 194 -1.16 44.69 4.23
C GLU A 194 0.25 44.98 3.69
N VAL A 195 0.63 44.38 2.55
CA VAL A 195 1.91 44.63 1.89
C VAL A 195 2.04 46.10 1.48
N LYS A 196 0.96 46.70 0.94
CA LYS A 196 0.96 48.11 0.56
C LYS A 196 1.10 49.05 1.76
N LYS A 197 0.52 48.70 2.92
CA LYS A 197 0.70 49.47 4.17
C LYS A 197 2.15 49.39 4.67
N GLU A 198 2.77 48.21 4.60
CA GLU A 198 4.19 48.04 4.99
C GLU A 198 5.16 48.80 4.08
N GLU A 199 4.93 48.81 2.77
CA GLU A 199 5.76 49.54 1.81
C GLU A 199 5.70 51.06 2.06
N VAL A 200 4.50 51.61 2.28
CA VAL A 200 4.33 53.04 2.60
C VAL A 200 5.03 53.41 3.91
N THR A 201 4.94 52.57 4.94
CA THR A 201 5.65 52.84 6.21
C THR A 201 7.17 52.82 6.06
N LYS A 202 7.72 51.95 5.20
CA LYS A 202 9.16 51.89 4.94
C LYS A 202 9.64 53.12 4.15
N GLU A 203 8.87 53.57 3.17
CA GLU A 203 9.19 54.79 2.42
C GLU A 203 9.16 56.05 3.31
N GLU A 204 8.21 56.13 4.25
CA GLU A 204 8.14 57.21 5.23
C GLU A 204 9.30 57.19 6.25
N GLU A 205 9.81 56.01 6.63
CA GLU A 205 11.00 55.91 7.50
C GLU A 205 12.28 56.31 6.77
N VAL A 206 12.46 55.86 5.52
CA VAL A 206 13.65 56.20 4.71
C VAL A 206 13.71 57.71 4.45
N THR A 207 12.59 58.34 4.12
CA THR A 207 12.54 59.80 3.91
C THR A 207 12.82 60.59 5.19
N LYS A 208 12.35 60.13 6.36
CA LYS A 208 12.70 60.76 7.66
C LYS A 208 14.18 60.61 7.99
N GLU A 209 14.79 59.47 7.67
CA GLU A 209 16.23 59.26 7.84
C GLU A 209 17.08 60.11 6.89
N GLU A 210 16.66 60.30 5.64
CA GLU A 210 17.38 61.17 4.69
C GLU A 210 17.32 62.64 5.09
N VAL A 211 16.15 63.12 5.52
CA VAL A 211 15.98 64.50 6.01
C VAL A 211 16.83 64.76 7.25
N THR A 212 16.88 63.82 8.20
CA THR A 212 17.72 63.97 9.40
C THR A 212 19.22 63.91 9.08
N LYS A 213 19.66 63.08 8.13
CA LYS A 213 21.06 63.05 7.67
C LYS A 213 21.46 64.35 6.94
N GLU A 214 20.55 64.95 6.16
CA GLU A 214 20.77 66.26 5.54
C GLU A 214 20.82 67.41 6.56
N GLU A 215 20.00 67.38 7.61
CA GLU A 215 20.04 68.40 8.66
C GLU A 215 21.34 68.33 9.48
N VAL A 216 21.79 67.11 9.83
CA VAL A 216 23.05 66.91 10.57
C VAL A 216 24.27 67.35 9.73
N THR A 217 24.30 67.03 8.44
CA THR A 217 25.41 67.47 7.56
C THR A 217 25.42 68.99 7.34
N LYS A 218 24.26 69.65 7.26
CA LYS A 218 24.18 71.13 7.19
C LYS A 218 24.65 71.78 8.50
N GLU A 219 24.35 71.19 9.66
CA GLU A 219 24.84 71.69 10.95
C GLU A 219 26.36 71.48 11.18
N GLU A 220 26.93 70.37 10.66
CA GLU A 220 28.37 70.11 10.77
C GLU A 220 29.19 71.05 9.88
N VAL A 221 28.73 71.33 8.66
CA VAL A 221 29.40 72.28 7.75
C VAL A 221 29.34 73.72 8.29
N ALA A 222 28.28 74.10 9.01
CA ALA A 222 28.15 75.44 9.60
C ALA A 222 29.03 75.68 10.84
N LYS A 223 29.69 74.64 11.39
CA LYS A 223 30.58 74.74 12.57
C LYS A 223 32.07 74.83 12.23
N GLU A 224 32.44 74.72 10.94
CA GLU A 224 33.83 74.81 10.47
C GLU A 224 34.19 76.14 9.77
N GLU A 225 33.29 77.13 9.75
CA GLU A 225 33.54 78.52 9.28
C GLU A 225 33.67 79.54 10.41
#